data_AF-A0A4R6BSH8-F1
#
_entry.id   AF-A0A4R6BSH8-F1
#
_cell.length_a   1.000
_cell.length_b   1.000
_cell.length_c   1.000
_cell.angle_alpha   90.00
_cell.angle_beta   90.00
_cell.angle_gamma   90.00
#
_symmetry.space_group_name_H-M   'P 1'
#
loop_
_entity.id
_entity.type
_entity.pdbx_description
1 polymer ?
#
loop_
_entity_poly.entity_id
_entity_poly.type
_entity_poly.pdbx_seq_one_letter_code
_entity_poly.pdbx_strand_id
1 'polypeptide(L)'
;MKKLTAIIVMLMMLLALTLPAEAASKAPGLPNLKSEKTITAMKKGTKTFNGVKLGDTVTTAKAKWGKPAYAYTSINKYYDYGLTYDIETDDDYDTHEIYFTGKRGVTKANYKLNYIEYSGSSLNFKYKDMLRYWKKADFTYISGETENYIYGQTILVYDENDGAFMGYKYADKATITAIKKAFSK
;
A
#
# COMPACT_ATOMS: atom_id res chain seq x y z
N MET A 1 -5.12 59.84 -20.41
CA MET A 1 -5.79 58.65 -19.84
C MET A 1 -5.39 57.35 -20.57
N LYS A 2 -4.12 56.93 -20.53
CA LYS A 2 -3.67 55.67 -21.19
C LYS A 2 -2.56 54.91 -20.43
N LYS A 3 -2.27 55.25 -19.17
CA LYS A 3 -1.18 54.63 -18.40
C LYS A 3 -1.61 54.01 -17.06
N LEU A 4 -2.91 53.98 -16.73
CA LEU A 4 -3.39 53.44 -15.45
C LEU A 4 -4.00 52.03 -15.56
N THR A 5 -4.39 51.59 -16.74
CA THR A 5 -5.07 50.29 -16.95
C THR A 5 -4.14 49.09 -17.07
N ALA A 6 -2.83 49.29 -17.29
CA ALA A 6 -1.88 48.18 -17.43
C ALA A 6 -1.45 47.57 -16.08
N ILE A 7 -1.50 48.33 -14.98
CA ILE A 7 -0.98 47.88 -13.68
C ILE A 7 -2.00 47.03 -12.92
N ILE A 8 -3.30 47.29 -13.09
CA ILE A 8 -4.37 46.55 -12.38
C ILE A 8 -4.54 45.13 -12.94
N VAL A 9 -4.36 44.93 -14.25
CA VAL A 9 -4.42 43.60 -14.87
C VAL A 9 -3.21 42.74 -14.50
N MET A 10 -2.03 43.36 -14.33
CA MET A 10 -0.81 42.66 -13.94
C MET A 10 -0.82 42.25 -12.46
N LEU A 11 -1.44 43.06 -11.58
CA LEU A 11 -1.62 42.69 -10.16
C LEU A 11 -2.69 41.60 -9.96
N MET A 12 -3.75 41.56 -10.76
CA MET A 12 -4.76 40.48 -10.66
C MET A 12 -4.26 39.13 -11.16
N MET A 13 -3.26 39.09 -12.05
CA MET A 13 -2.63 37.81 -12.47
C MET A 13 -1.62 37.26 -11.46
N LEU A 14 -1.10 38.10 -10.55
CA LEU A 14 -0.19 37.68 -9.48
C LEU A 14 -0.90 37.16 -8.22
N LEU A 15 -2.21 37.37 -8.12
CA LEU A 15 -3.06 36.91 -7.00
C LEU A 15 -3.82 35.61 -7.28
N ALA A 16 -3.59 34.97 -8.45
CA ALA A 16 -3.73 33.52 -8.57
C ALA A 16 -2.56 32.86 -7.84
N LEU A 17 -2.44 33.17 -6.54
CA LEU A 17 -1.73 32.37 -5.57
C LEU A 17 -2.25 30.96 -5.77
N THR A 18 -1.39 30.17 -6.38
CA THR A 18 -1.45 28.72 -6.42
C THR A 18 -1.43 28.26 -4.97
N LEU A 19 -2.60 28.24 -4.32
CA LEU A 19 -2.88 27.16 -3.40
C LEU A 19 -2.60 25.92 -4.24
N PRO A 20 -1.57 25.11 -3.95
CA PRO A 20 -1.52 23.82 -4.58
C PRO A 20 -2.87 23.21 -4.24
N ALA A 21 -3.71 22.99 -5.27
CA ALA A 21 -4.90 22.16 -5.10
C ALA A 21 -4.36 20.93 -4.41
N GLU A 22 -4.70 20.76 -3.14
CA GLU A 22 -4.09 19.76 -2.28
C GLU A 22 -4.42 18.45 -2.96
N ALA A 23 -3.44 17.90 -3.67
CA ALA A 23 -3.72 16.87 -4.65
C ALA A 23 -4.33 15.73 -3.85
N ALA A 24 -5.63 15.48 -4.08
CA ALA A 24 -6.39 14.52 -3.31
C ALA A 24 -5.57 13.25 -3.16
N SER A 25 -5.37 12.80 -1.92
CA SER A 25 -4.57 11.63 -1.60
C SER A 25 -4.96 10.49 -2.54
N LYS A 26 -4.04 10.09 -3.43
CA LYS A 26 -4.24 8.94 -4.31
C LYS A 26 -3.66 7.74 -3.59
N ALA A 27 -4.21 7.41 -2.42
CA ALA A 27 -3.83 6.24 -1.63
C ALA A 27 -3.57 5.02 -2.53
N PRO A 28 -2.80 4.00 -2.10
CA PRO A 28 -2.35 2.88 -2.95
C PRO A 28 -3.44 2.25 -3.83
N GLY A 29 -4.69 2.30 -3.38
CA GLY A 29 -5.87 1.87 -4.09
C GLY A 29 -6.11 0.39 -3.86
N LEU A 30 -7.37 -0.03 -3.93
CA LEU A 30 -7.76 -1.40 -3.65
C LEU A 30 -7.67 -2.28 -4.91
N PRO A 31 -6.96 -3.42 -4.86
CA PRO A 31 -6.90 -4.34 -5.99
C PRO A 31 -8.20 -5.15 -6.09
N ASN A 32 -8.67 -5.43 -7.31
CA ASN A 32 -9.74 -6.41 -7.52
C ASN A 32 -9.18 -7.84 -7.34
N LEU A 33 -9.37 -8.41 -6.15
CA LEU A 33 -8.91 -9.75 -5.78
C LEU A 33 -9.65 -10.91 -6.49
N LYS A 34 -10.66 -10.62 -7.32
CA LYS A 34 -11.38 -11.60 -8.16
C LYS A 34 -10.92 -11.58 -9.63
N SER A 35 -10.05 -10.64 -10.01
CA SER A 35 -9.55 -10.51 -11.38
C SER A 35 -8.30 -11.36 -11.61
N GLU A 36 -8.34 -12.28 -12.58
CA GLU A 36 -7.20 -13.15 -12.92
C GLU A 36 -5.92 -12.37 -13.22
N LYS A 37 -6.02 -11.24 -13.94
CA LYS A 37 -4.89 -10.36 -14.24
C LYS A 37 -4.27 -9.79 -12.96
N THR A 38 -5.11 -9.31 -12.04
CA THR A 38 -4.66 -8.76 -10.76
C THR A 38 -4.01 -9.85 -9.91
N ILE A 39 -4.67 -10.99 -9.76
CA ILE A 39 -4.18 -12.13 -8.99
C ILE A 39 -2.82 -12.58 -9.54
N THR A 40 -2.68 -12.74 -10.85
CA THR A 40 -1.42 -13.15 -11.48
C THR A 40 -0.30 -12.15 -11.20
N ALA A 41 -0.58 -10.84 -11.31
CA ALA A 41 0.40 -9.80 -11.03
C ALA A 41 0.81 -9.76 -9.55
N MET A 42 -0.15 -9.91 -8.64
CA MET A 42 0.07 -9.97 -7.19
C MET A 42 0.88 -11.22 -6.81
N LYS A 43 0.52 -12.40 -7.31
CA LYS A 43 1.28 -13.64 -7.09
C LYS A 43 2.72 -13.55 -7.58
N LYS A 44 2.98 -12.82 -8.68
CA LYS A 44 4.31 -12.67 -9.29
C LYS A 44 5.13 -11.48 -8.76
N GLY A 45 4.58 -10.66 -7.87
CA GLY A 45 5.28 -9.48 -7.38
C GLY A 45 5.41 -8.35 -8.42
N THR A 46 4.55 -8.33 -9.43
CA THR A 46 4.56 -7.33 -10.52
C THR A 46 3.38 -6.36 -10.49
N LYS A 47 2.48 -6.48 -9.50
CA LYS A 47 1.36 -5.55 -9.29
C LYS A 47 1.88 -4.15 -8.96
N THR A 48 1.29 -3.15 -9.62
CA THR A 48 1.41 -1.74 -9.29
C THR A 48 0.17 -1.25 -8.56
N PHE A 49 0.37 -0.41 -7.54
CA PHE A 49 -0.65 0.25 -6.73
C PHE A 49 -0.60 1.73 -7.05
N ASN A 50 -1.57 2.22 -7.84
CA ASN A 50 -1.60 3.58 -8.38
C ASN A 50 -0.24 4.07 -8.94
N GLY A 51 0.45 3.17 -9.66
CA GLY A 51 1.72 3.47 -10.35
C GLY A 51 2.99 3.21 -9.54
N VAL A 52 2.89 2.68 -8.32
CA VAL A 52 4.03 2.30 -7.47
C VAL A 52 4.10 0.78 -7.35
N LYS A 53 5.31 0.20 -7.39
CA LYS A 53 5.55 -1.26 -7.26
C LYS A 53 6.62 -1.55 -6.22
N LEU A 54 6.74 -2.82 -5.82
CA LEU A 54 7.85 -3.30 -4.99
C LEU A 54 9.20 -2.88 -5.60
N GLY A 55 10.09 -2.37 -4.76
CA GLY A 55 11.38 -1.81 -5.15
C GLY A 55 11.38 -0.34 -5.58
N ASP A 56 10.21 0.32 -5.68
CA ASP A 56 10.16 1.78 -5.85
C ASP A 56 10.54 2.50 -4.56
N THR A 57 10.85 3.80 -4.63
CA THR A 57 11.34 4.54 -3.46
C THR A 57 10.24 5.24 -2.69
N VAL A 58 10.55 5.68 -1.46
CA VAL A 58 9.70 6.61 -0.70
C VAL A 58 9.36 7.86 -1.52
N THR A 59 10.31 8.42 -2.27
CA THR A 59 10.04 9.56 -3.15
C THR A 59 9.01 9.22 -4.22
N THR A 60 9.14 8.08 -4.89
CA THR A 60 8.16 7.63 -5.89
C THR A 60 6.78 7.46 -5.26
N ALA A 61 6.71 6.82 -4.09
CA ALA A 61 5.46 6.58 -3.37
C ALA A 61 4.76 7.89 -3.00
N LYS A 62 5.46 8.84 -2.35
CA LYS A 62 4.88 10.14 -1.97
C LYS A 62 4.48 10.98 -3.18
N ALA A 63 5.23 10.91 -4.27
CA ALA A 63 4.88 11.62 -5.50
C ALA A 63 3.60 11.08 -6.17
N LYS A 64 3.34 9.77 -6.04
CA LYS A 64 2.16 9.12 -6.63
C LYS A 64 0.94 9.13 -5.72
N TRP A 65 1.14 8.87 -4.43
CA TRP A 65 0.06 8.69 -3.46
C TRP A 65 -0.23 9.92 -2.63
N GLY A 66 0.64 10.93 -2.66
CA GLY A 66 0.49 12.15 -1.89
C GLY A 66 0.89 11.95 -0.42
N LYS A 67 0.31 12.80 0.43
CA LYS A 67 0.64 12.86 1.86
C LYS A 67 -0.01 11.68 2.61
N PRO A 68 0.76 10.89 3.36
CA PRO A 68 0.22 9.84 4.23
C PRO A 68 -0.45 10.46 5.46
N ALA A 69 -1.34 9.69 6.10
CA ALA A 69 -1.88 10.04 7.42
C ALA A 69 -0.75 10.08 8.47
N TYR A 70 0.09 9.04 8.46
CA TYR A 70 1.23 8.91 9.38
C TYR A 70 2.49 8.48 8.66
N ALA A 71 3.63 8.89 9.21
CA ALA A 71 4.93 8.42 8.79
C ALA A 71 5.83 8.20 9.99
N TYR A 72 6.52 7.08 10.04
CA TYR A 72 7.33 6.69 11.20
C TYR A 72 8.61 5.99 10.77
N THR A 73 9.63 6.09 11.62
CA THR A 73 10.89 5.36 11.44
C THR A 73 10.86 4.18 12.38
N SER A 74 11.15 2.99 11.86
CA SER A 74 11.19 1.79 12.68
C SER A 74 12.42 1.81 13.58
N ILE A 75 12.26 1.26 14.78
CA ILE A 75 13.39 0.81 15.61
C ILE A 75 13.65 -0.70 15.43
N ASN A 76 12.81 -1.40 14.65
CA ASN A 76 12.80 -2.85 14.48
C ASN A 76 13.39 -3.29 13.14
N LYS A 77 13.81 -4.57 13.06
CA LYS A 77 14.69 -5.10 12.00
C LYS A 77 14.05 -5.39 10.63
N TYR A 78 12.73 -5.34 10.49
CA TYR A 78 12.05 -5.84 9.28
C TYR A 78 11.75 -4.76 8.22
N TYR A 79 11.84 -3.50 8.61
CA TYR A 79 11.73 -2.32 7.74
C TYR A 79 12.37 -1.12 8.46
N ASP A 80 12.78 -0.10 7.72
CA ASP A 80 13.41 1.09 8.29
C ASP A 80 12.45 2.29 8.36
N TYR A 81 11.43 2.32 7.50
CA TYR A 81 10.49 3.44 7.40
C TYR A 81 9.10 2.97 6.99
N GLY A 82 8.07 3.51 7.64
CA GLY A 82 6.67 3.19 7.40
C GLY A 82 5.85 4.43 7.02
N LEU A 83 4.88 4.24 6.13
CA LEU A 83 3.83 5.21 5.80
C LEU A 83 2.47 4.57 6.01
N THR A 84 1.53 5.26 6.63
CA THR A 84 0.14 4.82 6.77
C THR A 84 -0.77 5.71 5.95
N TYR A 85 -1.64 5.11 5.15
CA TYR A 85 -2.69 5.79 4.41
C TYR A 85 -4.04 5.26 4.86
N ASP A 86 -4.86 6.12 5.44
CA ASP A 86 -6.25 5.79 5.74
C ASP A 86 -7.06 5.82 4.44
N ILE A 87 -7.92 4.83 4.28
CA ILE A 87 -8.91 4.78 3.21
C ILE A 87 -10.24 5.04 3.88
N GLU A 88 -10.74 6.26 3.74
CA GLU A 88 -12.08 6.58 4.22
C GLU A 88 -13.09 5.88 3.31
N THR A 89 -13.78 4.89 3.87
CA THR A 89 -14.98 4.29 3.28
C THR A 89 -16.14 4.59 4.22
N ASP A 90 -17.36 4.64 3.67
CA ASP A 90 -18.52 5.26 4.33
C ASP A 90 -18.84 4.73 5.73
N ASP A 91 -18.35 3.53 6.13
CA ASP A 91 -18.60 2.94 7.45
C ASP A 91 -17.39 2.18 8.09
N ASP A 92 -16.27 1.96 7.39
CA ASP A 92 -15.11 1.18 7.89
C ASP A 92 -13.77 1.94 7.74
N TYR A 93 -12.95 1.91 8.79
CA TYR A 93 -11.57 2.44 8.79
C TYR A 93 -10.60 1.43 8.21
N ASP A 94 -10.50 1.44 6.89
CA ASP A 94 -9.50 0.69 6.15
C ASP A 94 -8.14 1.41 6.16
N THR A 95 -7.05 0.64 6.26
CA THR A 95 -5.69 1.22 6.27
C THR A 95 -4.78 0.50 5.29
N HIS A 96 -3.89 1.27 4.66
CA HIS A 96 -2.70 0.74 4.01
C HIS A 96 -1.46 1.10 4.83
N GLU A 97 -0.72 0.09 5.25
CA GLU A 97 0.60 0.27 5.86
C GLU A 97 1.68 -0.10 4.87
N ILE A 98 2.55 0.86 4.58
CA ILE A 98 3.54 0.75 3.53
C ILE A 98 4.93 0.79 4.17
N TYR A 99 5.71 -0.26 3.95
CA TYR A 99 7.00 -0.42 4.58
C TYR A 99 8.15 -0.39 3.57
N PHE A 100 9.21 0.32 3.95
CA PHE A 100 10.39 0.56 3.14
C PHE A 100 11.65 0.16 3.91
N THR A 101 12.61 -0.40 3.19
CA THR A 101 13.93 -0.80 3.72
C THR A 101 15.05 -0.13 2.93
N GLY A 102 16.08 0.30 3.63
CA GLY A 102 17.27 0.97 3.12
C GLY A 102 18.56 0.24 3.47
N LYS A 103 19.65 0.64 2.82
CA LYS A 103 21.00 0.25 3.24
C LYS A 103 21.64 1.38 4.05
N ARG A 104 22.63 1.05 4.88
CA ARG A 104 23.43 2.05 5.60
C ARG A 104 23.97 3.11 4.62
N GLY A 105 23.82 4.38 4.98
CA GLY A 105 24.26 5.52 4.16
C GLY A 105 23.27 5.98 3.09
N VAL A 106 22.15 5.27 2.89
CA VAL A 106 21.07 5.71 2.00
C VAL A 106 20.13 6.65 2.75
N THR A 107 19.68 7.73 2.11
CA THR A 107 18.68 8.64 2.68
C THR A 107 17.29 8.01 2.65
N LYS A 108 16.42 8.32 3.62
CA LYS A 108 15.06 7.76 3.73
C LYS A 108 14.25 7.88 2.44
N ALA A 109 14.42 9.00 1.72
CA ALA A 109 13.79 9.25 0.42
C ALA A 109 14.06 8.14 -0.63
N ASN A 110 15.18 7.43 -0.50
CA ASN A 110 15.63 6.39 -1.40
C ASN A 110 15.44 4.96 -0.87
N TYR A 111 14.84 4.81 0.32
CA TYR A 111 14.47 3.48 0.84
C TYR A 111 13.44 2.84 -0.08
N LYS A 112 13.53 1.51 -0.20
CA LYS A 112 12.86 0.72 -1.22
C LYS A 112 11.65 0.02 -0.63
N LEU A 113 10.52 0.13 -1.32
CA LEU A 113 9.27 -0.51 -0.93
C LEU A 113 9.44 -2.02 -0.93
N ASN A 114 9.33 -2.64 0.24
CA ASN A 114 9.44 -4.10 0.37
C ASN A 114 8.11 -4.76 0.73
N TYR A 115 7.14 -4.00 1.26
CA TYR A 115 5.91 -4.57 1.78
C TYR A 115 4.75 -3.56 1.81
N ILE A 116 3.55 -4.02 1.49
CA ILE A 116 2.27 -3.33 1.62
C ILE A 116 1.34 -4.21 2.45
N GLU A 117 0.85 -3.72 3.58
CA GLU A 117 -0.32 -4.25 4.29
C GLU A 117 -1.55 -3.48 3.86
N TYR A 118 -2.64 -4.19 3.64
CA TYR A 118 -3.97 -3.62 3.70
C TYR A 118 -4.74 -4.35 4.80
N SER A 119 -5.27 -3.60 5.75
CA SER A 119 -6.12 -4.09 6.84
C SER A 119 -7.48 -3.43 6.69
N GLY A 120 -8.52 -4.25 6.49
CA GLY A 120 -9.85 -3.74 6.17
C GLY A 120 -10.80 -4.74 5.53
N SER A 121 -12.09 -4.45 5.65
CA SER A 121 -13.22 -5.27 5.21
C SER A 121 -13.80 -4.85 3.86
N SER A 122 -13.48 -3.64 3.36
CA SER A 122 -14.15 -3.05 2.19
C SER A 122 -14.01 -3.84 0.89
N LEU A 123 -13.03 -4.74 0.79
CA LEU A 123 -12.87 -5.63 -0.36
C LEU A 123 -13.94 -6.72 -0.47
N ASN A 124 -14.78 -6.93 0.58
CA ASN A 124 -15.84 -7.96 0.66
C ASN A 124 -15.43 -9.28 0.00
N PHE A 125 -14.31 -9.83 0.45
CA PHE A 125 -13.61 -10.94 -0.20
C PHE A 125 -13.66 -12.21 0.65
N LYS A 126 -14.76 -12.96 0.54
CA LYS A 126 -15.06 -14.10 1.43
C LYS A 126 -14.12 -15.28 1.18
N TYR A 127 -13.98 -16.17 2.17
CA TYR A 127 -13.19 -17.40 2.04
C TYR A 127 -13.53 -18.23 0.77
N LYS A 128 -14.83 -18.34 0.44
CA LYS A 128 -15.27 -19.00 -0.81
C LYS A 128 -14.74 -18.35 -2.08
N ASP A 129 -14.54 -17.03 -2.08
CA ASP A 129 -13.94 -16.31 -3.21
C ASP A 129 -12.45 -16.64 -3.32
N MET A 130 -11.72 -16.72 -2.20
CA MET A 130 -10.33 -17.18 -2.21
C MET A 130 -10.19 -18.57 -2.83
N LEU A 131 -10.99 -19.54 -2.37
CA LEU A 131 -10.96 -20.90 -2.92
C LEU A 131 -11.26 -20.93 -4.42
N ARG A 132 -12.20 -20.10 -4.89
CA ARG A 132 -12.59 -20.00 -6.30
C ARG A 132 -11.51 -19.36 -7.17
N TYR A 133 -10.97 -18.22 -6.76
CA TYR A 133 -10.13 -17.36 -7.61
C TYR A 133 -8.63 -17.57 -7.37
N TRP A 134 -8.21 -17.75 -6.12
CA TRP A 134 -6.79 -17.89 -5.75
C TRP A 134 -6.33 -19.35 -5.72
N LYS A 135 -7.27 -20.30 -5.59
CA LYS A 135 -7.05 -21.75 -5.59
C LYS A 135 -6.15 -22.18 -4.41
N LYS A 136 -5.36 -23.24 -4.58
CA LYS A 136 -4.46 -23.78 -3.54
C LYS A 136 -3.33 -22.81 -3.21
N ALA A 137 -3.14 -22.52 -1.92
CA ALA A 137 -2.04 -21.73 -1.41
C ALA A 137 -0.70 -22.50 -1.49
N ASP A 138 0.40 -21.76 -1.63
CA ASP A 138 1.75 -22.32 -1.62
C ASP A 138 2.22 -22.68 -0.21
N PHE A 139 1.67 -22.00 0.80
CA PHE A 139 1.98 -22.17 2.22
C PHE A 139 0.86 -21.55 3.06
N THR A 140 0.57 -22.15 4.21
CA THR A 140 -0.44 -21.66 5.15
C THR A 140 0.14 -21.68 6.56
N TYR A 141 -0.20 -20.68 7.37
CA TYR A 141 0.18 -20.64 8.79
C TYR A 141 -0.85 -19.86 9.60
N ILE A 142 -0.86 -20.13 10.91
CA ILE A 142 -1.66 -19.39 11.89
C ILE A 142 -0.70 -18.49 12.68
N SER A 143 -1.12 -17.25 12.94
CA SER A 143 -0.34 -16.29 13.74
C SER A 143 -1.30 -15.38 14.51
N GLY A 144 -1.28 -15.46 15.84
CA GLY A 144 -2.32 -14.84 16.64
C GLY A 144 -3.67 -15.46 16.30
N GLU A 145 -4.70 -14.64 16.12
CA GLU A 145 -6.07 -15.05 15.77
C GLU A 145 -6.32 -14.99 14.25
N THR A 146 -5.27 -15.19 13.44
CA THR A 146 -5.38 -15.07 11.97
C THR A 146 -4.85 -16.30 11.24
N GLU A 147 -5.62 -16.74 10.25
CA GLU A 147 -5.21 -17.69 9.23
C GLU A 147 -4.60 -16.96 8.03
N ASN A 148 -3.39 -17.36 7.64
CA ASN A 148 -2.61 -16.67 6.61
C ASN A 148 -2.31 -17.61 5.44
N TYR A 149 -2.76 -17.23 4.24
CA TYR A 149 -2.64 -18.03 3.02
C TYR A 149 -1.67 -17.38 2.03
N ILE A 150 -0.49 -17.96 1.84
CA ILE A 150 0.56 -17.42 0.96
C ILE A 150 0.37 -17.91 -0.48
N TYR A 151 0.36 -16.97 -1.41
CA TYR A 151 0.31 -17.15 -2.85
C TYR A 151 1.40 -16.30 -3.52
N GLY A 152 2.57 -16.87 -3.76
CA GLY A 152 3.71 -16.17 -4.31
C GLY A 152 4.12 -14.97 -3.43
N GLN A 153 3.95 -13.75 -3.95
CA GLN A 153 4.25 -12.49 -3.24
C GLN A 153 3.08 -11.92 -2.42
N THR A 154 1.96 -12.63 -2.31
CA THR A 154 0.76 -12.18 -1.59
C THR A 154 0.41 -13.13 -0.46
N ILE A 155 -0.07 -12.59 0.65
CA ILE A 155 -0.68 -13.31 1.75
C ILE A 155 -2.11 -12.79 1.87
N LEU A 156 -3.10 -13.68 1.83
CA LEU A 156 -4.48 -13.34 2.18
C LEU A 156 -4.70 -13.71 3.64
N VAL A 157 -5.31 -12.80 4.39
CA VAL A 157 -5.45 -12.90 5.85
C VAL A 157 -6.92 -13.00 6.20
N TYR A 158 -7.25 -14.01 6.99
CA TYR A 158 -8.59 -14.26 7.50
C TYR A 158 -8.56 -14.37 9.02
N ASP A 159 -9.65 -13.97 9.66
CA ASP A 159 -9.89 -14.24 11.07
C ASP A 159 -10.06 -15.76 11.27
N GLU A 160 -9.38 -16.32 12.26
CA GLU A 160 -9.42 -17.76 12.56
C GLU A 160 -10.77 -18.20 13.14
N ASN A 161 -11.48 -17.32 13.85
CA ASN A 161 -12.70 -17.67 14.56
C ASN A 161 -13.92 -17.74 13.65
N ASP A 162 -14.07 -16.77 12.74
CA ASP A 162 -15.27 -16.65 11.90
C ASP A 162 -14.98 -16.67 10.39
N GLY A 163 -13.71 -16.73 9.99
CA GLY A 163 -13.31 -16.73 8.58
C GLY A 163 -13.58 -15.41 7.85
N ALA A 164 -13.76 -14.31 8.59
CA ALA A 164 -13.88 -12.97 8.03
C ALA A 164 -12.58 -12.57 7.33
N PHE A 165 -12.70 -11.84 6.23
CA PHE A 165 -11.53 -11.34 5.52
C PHE A 165 -10.98 -10.12 6.25
N MET A 166 -9.72 -10.21 6.70
CA MET A 166 -9.06 -9.16 7.47
C MET A 166 -8.18 -8.27 6.59
N GLY A 167 -7.79 -8.76 5.40
CA GLY A 167 -7.00 -7.99 4.45
C GLY A 167 -5.97 -8.81 3.70
N TYR A 168 -4.95 -8.14 3.19
CA TYR A 168 -3.87 -8.79 2.46
C TYR A 168 -2.51 -8.15 2.74
N LYS A 169 -1.46 -8.94 2.56
CA LYS A 169 -0.07 -8.51 2.62
C LYS A 169 0.57 -8.76 1.27
N TYR A 170 1.26 -7.78 0.71
CA TYR A 170 1.95 -7.89 -0.57
C TYR A 170 3.41 -7.48 -0.40
N ALA A 171 4.31 -8.45 -0.58
CA ALA A 171 5.69 -8.31 -0.15
C ALA A 171 6.69 -8.83 -1.17
N ASP A 172 7.93 -8.35 -1.08
CA ASP A 172 9.01 -8.87 -1.89
C ASP A 172 9.36 -10.34 -1.56
N LYS A 173 10.13 -10.96 -2.46
CA LYS A 173 10.51 -12.37 -2.33
C LYS A 173 11.30 -12.67 -1.06
N ALA A 174 12.18 -11.75 -0.65
CA ALA A 174 13.01 -11.95 0.53
C ALA A 174 12.15 -11.97 1.80
N THR A 175 11.18 -11.07 1.88
CA THR A 175 10.24 -10.98 2.99
C THR A 175 9.34 -12.20 3.07
N ILE A 176 8.75 -12.65 1.95
CA ILE A 176 7.97 -13.90 1.93
C ILE A 176 8.80 -15.10 2.35
N THR A 177 10.05 -15.18 1.90
CA THR A 177 10.96 -16.29 2.28
C THR A 177 11.24 -16.28 3.78
N ALA A 178 11.47 -15.11 4.36
CA ALA A 178 11.68 -14.96 5.80
C ALA A 178 10.43 -15.37 6.60
N ILE A 179 9.22 -14.98 6.15
CA ILE A 179 7.95 -15.37 6.77
C ILE A 179 7.78 -16.89 6.72
N LYS A 180 7.90 -17.52 5.55
CA LYS A 180 7.82 -18.97 5.43
C LYS A 180 8.79 -19.68 6.38
N LYS A 181 10.04 -19.21 6.45
CA LYS A 181 11.06 -19.77 7.35
C LYS A 181 10.68 -19.63 8.83
N ALA A 182 10.06 -18.53 9.22
CA ALA A 182 9.65 -18.30 10.61
C ALA A 182 8.55 -19.27 11.07
N PHE A 183 7.65 -19.68 10.16
CA PHE A 183 6.47 -20.49 10.45
C PHE A 183 6.53 -21.94 9.95
N SER A 184 7.67 -22.38 9.40
CA SER A 184 7.86 -23.79 8.96
C SER A 184 8.38 -24.71 10.08
N LYS A 185 8.13 -24.36 11.35
CA LYS A 185 8.64 -25.12 12.51
C LYS A 185 7.55 -25.96 13.14
#